data_AF-A0A345YJG8-F1
#
_entry.id   AF-A0A345YJG8-F1
#
_cell.length_a   1.000
_cell.length_b   1.000
_cell.length_c   1.000
_cell.angle_alpha   90.00
_cell.angle_beta   90.00
_cell.angle_gamma   90.00
#
_symmetry.space_group_name_H-M   'P 1'
#
loop_
_entity.id
_entity.type
_entity.pdbx_description
1 polymer ?
#
loop_
_entity_poly.entity_id
_entity_poly.type
_entity_poly.pdbx_seq_one_letter_code
_entity_poly.pdbx_strand_id
1 'polypeptide(L)' 'MKTAGFELSDEQINAGLAAMTGTFRLFDVERALYRAGVPDEFEGKRYVASRSADKLLQRERKAGRIQTNPDNKREWLRV' A
#
# COMPACT_ATOMS: atom_id res chain seq x y z
N MET A 1 -0.37 -9.75 -7.47
CA MET A 1 -0.23 -9.89 -5.99
C MET A 1 -1.62 -10.10 -5.41
N LYS A 2 -1.84 -11.11 -4.55
CA LYS A 2 -3.18 -11.44 -4.04
C LYS A 2 -3.42 -10.96 -2.60
N THR A 3 -4.51 -10.24 -2.37
CA THR A 3 -4.95 -9.75 -1.06
C THR A 3 -6.42 -10.03 -0.87
N ALA A 4 -6.79 -10.77 0.19
CA ALA A 4 -8.19 -11.03 0.52
C ALA A 4 -9.00 -11.59 -0.67
N GLY A 5 -8.41 -12.47 -1.49
CA GLY A 5 -9.08 -13.02 -2.67
C GLY A 5 -8.95 -12.16 -3.94
N PHE A 6 -8.72 -10.86 -3.80
CA PHE A 6 -8.52 -9.93 -4.91
C PHE A 6 -7.07 -9.96 -5.43
N GLU A 7 -6.90 -10.01 -6.75
CA GLU A 7 -5.60 -9.95 -7.41
C GLU A 7 -5.37 -8.52 -7.91
N LEU A 8 -4.31 -7.88 -7.42
CA LEU A 8 -3.92 -6.56 -7.89
C LEU A 8 -3.23 -6.65 -9.25
N SER A 9 -3.66 -5.79 -10.17
CA SER A 9 -2.98 -5.55 -11.44
C SER A 9 -1.68 -4.77 -11.26
N ASP A 10 -0.82 -4.79 -12.27
CA ASP A 10 0.43 -4.01 -12.26
C ASP A 10 0.16 -2.49 -12.19
N GLU A 11 -0.90 -2.02 -12.84
CA GLU A 11 -1.34 -0.62 -12.76
C GLU A 11 -1.69 -0.22 -11.32
N GLN A 12 -2.44 -1.07 -10.61
CA GLN A 12 -2.80 -0.83 -9.20
C GLN A 12 -1.57 -0.85 -8.30
N ILE A 13 -0.67 -1.81 -8.51
CA ILE A 13 0.60 -1.86 -7.77
C ILE A 13 1.41 -0.58 -8.01
N ASN A 14 1.54 -0.15 -9.26
CA ASN A 14 2.27 1.06 -9.63
C ASN A 14 1.65 2.32 -9.02
N ALA A 15 0.32 2.42 -8.95
CA ALA A 15 -0.37 3.51 -8.27
C ALA A 15 -0.03 3.56 -6.77
N GLY A 16 -0.03 2.41 -6.09
CA GLY A 16 0.37 2.32 -4.69
C GLY A 16 1.84 2.69 -4.46
N LEU A 17 2.74 2.27 -5.35
CA LEU A 17 4.16 2.61 -5.31
C LEU A 17 4.39 4.11 -5.57
N ALA A 18 3.65 4.72 -6.48
CA ALA A 18 3.73 6.15 -6.79
C ALA A 18 3.32 7.03 -5.60
N ALA A 19 2.54 6.51 -4.65
CA ALA A 19 2.21 7.20 -3.41
C ALA A 19 3.34 7.15 -2.36
N MET A 20 4.34 6.28 -2.53
CA MET A 20 5.48 6.14 -1.62
C MET A 20 6.60 7.15 -1.92
N THR A 21 6.29 8.44 -1.79
CA THR A 21 7.23 9.53 -2.13
C THR A 21 7.66 10.31 -0.89
N GLY A 22 8.96 10.61 -0.78
CA GLY A 22 9.52 11.33 0.37
C GLY A 22 9.11 10.72 1.70
N THR A 23 8.32 11.47 2.47
CA THR A 23 7.62 11.00 3.66
C THR A 23 6.14 10.75 3.34
N PHE A 24 5.64 9.56 3.65
CA PHE A 24 4.26 9.17 3.36
C PHE A 24 3.66 8.32 4.48
N ARG A 25 2.34 8.16 4.48
CA ARG A 25 1.59 7.32 5.43
C ARG A 25 0.96 6.13 4.72
N LEU A 26 0.61 5.10 5.48
CA LEU A 26 -0.16 3.96 4.97
C LEU A 26 -1.44 4.42 4.25
N PHE A 27 -2.10 5.44 4.82
CA PHE A 27 -3.32 6.02 4.27
C PHE A 27 -3.14 6.59 2.85
N ASP A 28 -1.97 7.14 2.52
CA ASP A 28 -1.69 7.69 1.18
C ASP A 28 -1.63 6.57 0.14
N VAL A 29 -1.02 5.44 0.51
CA VAL A 29 -0.93 4.24 -0.34
C VAL A 29 -2.29 3.57 -0.49
N GLU A 30 -3.05 3.44 0.59
CA GLU A 30 -4.43 2.94 0.56
C GLU A 30 -5.32 3.77 -0.37
N ARG A 31 -5.26 5.10 -0.24
CA ARG A 31 -6.02 6.03 -1.08
C ARG A 31 -5.64 5.92 -2.55
N ALA A 32 -4.36 5.73 -2.86
CA ALA A 32 -3.89 5.54 -4.24
C ALA A 32 -4.39 4.22 -4.83
N LEU A 33 -4.34 3.12 -4.06
CA LEU A 33 -4.90 1.83 -4.47
C LEU A 33 -6.41 1.92 -4.72
N TYR A 34 -7.15 2.59 -3.83
CA TYR A 34 -8.58 2.81 -3.98
C TYR A 34 -8.91 3.59 -5.27
N ARG A 35 -8.15 4.66 -5.55
CA ARG A 35 -8.28 5.44 -6.80
C ARG A 35 -7.95 4.64 -8.05
N ALA A 36 -7.06 3.65 -7.96
CA ALA A 36 -6.74 2.71 -9.02
C ALA A 36 -7.75 1.54 -9.14
N GLY A 37 -8.88 1.60 -8.41
CA GLY A 37 -9.96 0.62 -8.50
C GLY A 37 -9.79 -0.62 -7.62
N VAL A 38 -8.88 -0.61 -6.65
CA VAL A 38 -8.86 -1.66 -5.62
C VAL A 38 -10.06 -1.43 -4.70
N PRO A 39 -11.01 -2.39 -4.60
CA PRO A 39 -12.20 -2.20 -3.79
C PRO A 39 -11.86 -2.22 -2.30
N ASP A 40 -12.76 -1.72 -1.47
CA ASP A 40 -12.64 -1.91 -0.01
C ASP A 40 -13.25 -3.23 0.46
N GLU A 41 -14.20 -3.80 -0.30
CA GLU A 41 -14.77 -5.12 -0.05
C GLU A 41 -14.77 -5.98 -1.32
N PHE A 42 -14.38 -7.25 -1.19
CA PHE A 42 -14.41 -8.24 -2.28
C PHE A 42 -14.80 -9.61 -1.73
N GLU A 43 -15.83 -10.25 -2.31
CA GLU A 43 -16.32 -11.58 -1.91
C GLU A 43 -16.55 -11.73 -0.38
N GLY A 44 -17.19 -10.72 0.24
CA GLY A 44 -17.47 -10.71 1.68
C GLY A 44 -16.25 -10.44 2.57
N LYS A 45 -15.08 -10.14 2.00
CA LYS A 45 -13.88 -9.74 2.73
C LYS A 45 -13.71 -8.23 2.67
N ARG A 46 -13.67 -7.60 3.85
CA ARG A 46 -13.49 -6.15 4.02
C ARG A 46 -12.03 -5.72 4.08
N TYR A 47 -11.81 -4.43 3.92
CA TYR A 47 -10.53 -3.74 3.98
C TYR A 47 -9.52 -4.21 2.94
N VAL A 48 -9.98 -4.51 1.73
CA VAL A 48 -9.11 -5.07 0.67
C VAL A 48 -8.05 -4.04 0.25
N ALA A 49 -8.42 -2.77 0.05
CA ALA A 49 -7.48 -1.69 -0.22
C ALA A 49 -6.46 -1.50 0.92
N SER A 50 -6.93 -1.41 2.17
CA SER A 50 -6.05 -1.22 3.34
C SER A 50 -5.08 -2.39 3.54
N ARG A 51 -5.57 -3.63 3.44
CA ARG A 51 -4.73 -4.85 3.50
C ARG A 51 -3.74 -4.92 2.35
N SER A 52 -4.10 -4.40 1.18
CA SER A 52 -3.21 -4.36 0.01
C SER A 52 -2.11 -3.33 0.19
N ALA A 53 -2.43 -2.17 0.76
CA ALA A 53 -1.45 -1.16 1.13
C ALA A 53 -0.45 -1.74 2.14
N ASP A 54 -0.92 -2.37 3.22
CA ASP A 54 -0.05 -2.98 4.23
C ASP A 54 0.89 -4.03 3.64
N LYS A 55 0.39 -4.94 2.79
CA LYS A 55 1.22 -5.92 2.09
C LYS A 55 2.26 -5.26 1.18
N LEU A 56 1.88 -4.19 0.47
CA LEU A 56 2.80 -3.46 -0.40
C LEU A 56 3.91 -2.80 0.43
N LEU A 57 3.58 -2.17 1.56
CA LEU A 57 4.57 -1.62 2.49
C LEU A 57 5.51 -2.69 3.03
N GLN A 58 4.98 -3.84 3.46
CA GLN A 58 5.82 -4.95 3.94
C GLN A 58 6.80 -5.44 2.85
N ARG A 59 6.33 -5.52 1.59
CA ARG A 59 7.17 -5.89 0.44
C ARG A 59 8.30 -4.89 0.22
N GLU A 60 7.97 -3.60 0.16
CA GLU A 60 8.97 -2.55 -0.10
C GLU A 60 9.95 -2.37 1.07
N ARG A 61 9.47 -2.55 2.32
CA ARG A 61 10.32 -2.54 3.51
C ARG A 61 11.31 -3.71 3.48
N LYS A 62 10.85 -4.92 3.15
CA LYS A 62 11.71 -6.10 3.03
C LYS A 62 12.74 -5.94 1.91
N ALA A 63 12.40 -5.20 0.85
CA ALA A 63 13.31 -4.86 -0.23
C ALA A 63 14.30 -3.72 0.13
N GLY A 64 14.24 -3.15 1.34
CA GLY A 64 15.08 -2.03 1.75
C GLY A 64 14.74 -0.71 1.06
N ARG A 65 13.59 -0.62 0.39
CA ARG A 65 13.16 0.55 -0.38
C ARG A 65 12.43 1.60 0.45
N ILE A 66 11.92 1.21 1.61
CA ILE A 66 11.30 2.13 2.56
C ILE A 66 11.71 1.77 3.99
N GLN A 67 11.63 2.75 4.89
CA GLN A 67 11.84 2.55 6.32
C GLN A 67 10.84 3.36 7.14
N THR A 68 10.61 2.97 8.39
CA THR A 68 9.79 3.77 9.30
C THR A 68 10.51 5.07 9.64
N ASN A 69 9.79 6.19 9.69
CA ASN A 69 10.36 7.46 10.10
C ASN A 69 10.76 7.38 11.59
N PRO A 70 12.05 7.63 11.96
CA PRO A 70 12.50 7.56 13.35
C PRO A 70 11.83 8.61 14.24
N ASP A 71 11.48 9.77 13.68
CA ASP A 71 10.87 10.88 14.41
C ASP A 71 9.34 10.69 14.58
N ASN A 72 8.71 9.93 13.67
CA ASN A 72 7.29 9.66 13.70
C ASN A 72 6.96 8.26 13.18
N LYS A 73 6.71 7.32 14.10
CA LYS A 73 6.43 5.91 13.76
C LYS A 73 5.17 5.67 12.91
N ARG A 74 4.34 6.68 12.68
CA ARG A 74 3.17 6.60 11.79
C ARG A 74 3.52 6.91 10.32
N GLU A 75 4.74 7.34 10.06
CA GLU A 75 5.22 7.73 8.74
C GLU A 75 6.31 6.79 8.24
N TRP A 76 6.44 6.77 6.92
CA TRP A 76 7.40 6.00 6.17
C TRP A 76 8.24 6.94 5.32
N LEU A 77 9.51 6.58 5.15
CA LEU A 77 10.48 7.28 4.33
C LEU A 77 10.85 6.40 3.15
N ARG A 78 10.84 6.98 1.94
CA ARG A 78 11.41 6.34 0.76
C ARG A 78 12.95 6.43 0.81
N VAL A 79 13.61 5.28 0.59
CA VAL A 79 15.07 5.12 0.52
C VAL A 79 15.53 5.04 -0.93
#